data_AF-A0A937VLF8-F1
#
_entry.id   AF-A0A937VLF8-F1
#
_cell.length_a   1.000
_cell.length_b   1.000
_cell.length_c   1.000
_cell.angle_alpha   90.00
_cell.angle_beta   90.00
_cell.angle_gamma   90.00
#
_symmetry.space_group_name_H-M   'P 1'
#
loop_
_entity.id
_entity.type
_entity.pdbx_description
1 polymer ?
#
loop_
_entity_poly.entity_id
_entity_poly.type
_entity_poly.pdbx_seq_one_letter_code
_entity_poly.pdbx_strand_id
1 'polypeptide(L)' 'MERVRHEIEALCAPLGGGVGVAARDLTSGAELLLQADDVYPLASVFKVPLMVTVLRQVDDGRIDLHERVRLDEDDKSP' A
#
# COMPACT_ATOMS: atom_id res chain seq x y z
N MET A 1 14.08 12.65 13.59
CA MET A 1 13.97 11.92 12.32
C MET A 1 15.29 11.83 11.56
N GLU A 2 16.21 12.78 11.70
CA GLU A 2 17.48 12.79 10.93
C GLU A 2 18.32 11.51 11.05
N ARG A 3 18.49 10.99 12.27
CA ARG A 3 19.18 9.70 12.50
C ARG A 3 18.55 8.55 11.71
N VAL A 4 17.21 8.48 11.70
CA VAL A 4 16.44 7.44 11.00
C VAL A 4 16.54 7.62 9.48
N ARG A 5 16.52 8.87 9.00
CA ARG A 5 16.76 9.19 7.58
C ARG A 5 18.11 8.64 7.13
N HIS A 6 19.17 8.97 7.86
CA HIS A 6 20.51 8.53 7.49
C HIS A 6 20.66 7.01 7.50
N GLU A 7 20.04 6.33 8.47
CA GLU A 7 20.01 4.86 8.51
C GLU A 7 19.28 4.25 7.30
N ILE A 8 18.13 4.82 6.91
CA ILE A 8 17.38 4.37 5.73
C ILE A 8 18.18 4.60 4.46
N GLU A 9 18.78 5.78 4.28
CA GLU A 9 19.61 6.10 3.12
C GLU A 9 20.81 5.14 3.00
N ALA A 10 21.47 4.84 4.12
CA ALA A 10 22.57 3.87 4.17
C ALA A 10 22.13 2.45 3.80
N LEU A 11 20.91 2.03 4.18
CA LEU A 11 20.32 0.75 3.78
C LEU A 11 19.93 0.72 2.30
N CYS A 12 19.53 1.86 1.73
CA CYS A 12 19.11 1.95 0.33
C CYS A 12 20.30 1.95 -0.63
N ALA A 13 21.40 2.61 -0.26
CA ALA A 13 22.58 2.79 -1.12
C ALA A 13 23.12 1.50 -1.81
N PRO A 14 23.25 0.34 -1.12
CA PRO A 14 23.79 -0.87 -1.74
C PRO A 14 22.79 -1.65 -2.61
N LEU A 15 21.50 -1.29 -2.65
CA LEU A 15 20.45 -2.14 -3.27
C LEU A 15 20.43 -2.09 -4.80
N GLY A 16 21.16 -1.17 -5.44
CA GLY A 16 21.29 -1.11 -6.90
C GLY A 16 19.98 -0.82 -7.67
N GLY A 17 18.93 -0.36 -6.98
CA GLY A 17 17.62 -0.03 -7.53
C GLY A 17 16.99 1.18 -6.85
N GLY A 18 15.85 1.63 -7.37
CA GLY A 18 15.10 2.75 -6.77
C GLY A 18 14.33 2.31 -5.52
N VAL A 19 14.50 3.04 -4.43
CA VAL A 19 13.75 2.83 -3.17
C VAL A 19 13.04 4.13 -2.81
N GLY A 20 11.73 4.05 -2.61
CA GLY A 20 10.90 5.12 -2.10
C GLY A 20 10.45 4.80 -0.68
N VAL A 21 10.49 5.79 0.21
CA VAL A 21 10.02 5.68 1.59
C VAL A 21 9.14 6.88 1.92
N ALA A 22 7.93 6.61 2.42
CA ALA A 22 7.07 7.59 3.04
C ALA A 22 6.63 7.05 4.41
N ALA A 23 7.05 7.71 5.49
CA ALA A 23 6.69 7.36 6.84
C ALA A 23 6.16 8.60 7.59
N ARG A 24 5.08 8.40 8.37
CA ARG A 24 4.47 9.44 9.17
C ARG A 24 4.22 8.93 10.58
N ASP A 25 4.67 9.68 11.58
CA ASP A 25 4.25 9.49 12.96
C ASP A 25 2.82 10.04 13.12
N LEU A 26 1.87 9.16 13.43
CA LEU A 26 0.46 9.53 13.56
C LEU A 26 0.16 10.36 14.82
N THR A 27 1.06 10.39 15.81
CA THR A 27 0.91 11.19 17.03
C THR A 27 1.41 12.61 16.83
N SER A 28 2.65 12.76 16.34
CA SER A 28 3.30 14.07 16.19
C SER A 28 3.08 14.72 14.82
N GLY A 29 2.70 13.93 13.81
CA GLY A 29 2.61 14.38 12.42
C GLY A 29 3.97 14.51 11.72
N ALA A 30 5.08 14.17 12.38
CA ALA A 30 6.40 14.21 11.76
C ALA A 30 6.51 13.20 10.60
N GLU A 31 7.15 13.62 9.51
CA GLU A 31 7.29 12.82 8.29
C GLU A 31 8.76 12.55 7.94
N LEU A 32 8.97 11.43 7.26
CA LEU A 32 10.22 11.07 6.59
C LEU A 32 9.86 10.62 5.17
N LEU A 33 10.30 11.42 4.21
CA LEU A 33 10.08 11.21 2.78
C LEU A 33 11.44 11.04 2.08
N LEU A 34 11.56 10.01 1.25
CA LEU A 34 12.70 9.67 0.39
C LEU A 34 12.12 9.18 -0.94
N GLN A 35 12.34 9.91 -2.05
CA GLN A 35 11.77 9.59 -3.38
C GLN A 35 10.26 9.24 -3.32
N ALA A 36 9.50 9.91 -2.44
CA ALA A 36 8.14 9.50 -2.11
C ALA A 36 7.11 9.77 -3.22
N ASP A 37 7.43 10.69 -4.14
CA ASP A 37 6.57 11.08 -5.26
C ASP A 37 6.86 10.32 -6.56
N ASP A 38 7.86 9.42 -6.55
CA ASP A 38 8.16 8.56 -7.69
C ASP A 38 7.12 7.43 -7.82
N VAL A 39 6.95 6.90 -9.03
CA VAL A 39 6.00 5.81 -9.30
C VAL A 39 6.66 4.45 -9.06
N TYR A 40 6.03 3.63 -8.24
CA TYR A 40 6.46 2.25 -7.94
C TYR A 40 5.35 1.24 -8.30
N PRO A 41 5.72 0.02 -8.71
CA PRO A 41 4.75 -1.06 -8.89
C PRO A 41 4.13 -1.41 -7.53
N LEU A 42 2.80 -1.31 -7.42
CA LEU A 42 2.11 -1.58 -6.15
C LEU A 42 2.14 -3.05 -5.75
N ALA A 43 2.41 -3.98 -6.67
CA ALA A 43 2.25 -5.41 -6.45
C ALA A 43 0.89 -5.69 -5.77
N SER A 44 0.82 -6.53 -4.73
CA SER A 44 -0.43 -6.78 -4.00
C SER A 44 -0.87 -5.66 -3.04
N VAL A 45 -0.14 -4.54 -2.91
CA VAL A 45 -0.55 -3.39 -2.09
C VAL A 45 -1.81 -2.71 -2.62
N PHE A 46 -2.05 -2.78 -3.94
CA PHE A 46 -3.29 -2.25 -4.57
C PHE A 46 -4.58 -2.82 -3.97
N LYS A 47 -4.52 -3.98 -3.32
CA LYS A 47 -5.68 -4.60 -2.67
C LYS A 47 -6.20 -3.77 -1.50
N VAL A 48 -5.37 -2.94 -0.88
CA VAL A 48 -5.80 -2.05 0.21
C VAL A 48 -6.82 -1.02 -0.29
N PRO A 49 -6.53 -0.16 -1.30
CA PRO A 49 -7.54 0.76 -1.83
C PRO A 49 -8.73 0.05 -2.50
N LEU A 50 -8.52 -1.13 -3.10
CA LEU A 50 -9.62 -1.96 -3.60
C LEU A 50 -10.56 -2.39 -2.47
N MET A 51 -10.03 -2.93 -1.39
CA MET A 51 -10.79 -3.32 -0.20
C MET A 51 -11.52 -2.13 0.42
N VAL A 52 -10.85 -0.97 0.56
CA VAL A 52 -11.50 0.26 1.05
C VAL A 52 -12.69 0.65 0.17
N THR A 53 -12.56 0.50 -1.15
CA THR A 53 -13.65 0.77 -2.09
C THR A 53 -14.82 -0.20 -1.93
N VAL A 54 -14.54 -1.49 -1.74
CA VAL A 54 -15.56 -2.51 -1.46
C VAL A 54 -16.28 -2.23 -0.13
N LEU A 55 -15.53 -1.94 0.94
CA LEU A 55 -16.11 -1.64 2.26
C LEU A 55 -16.99 -0.38 2.23
N ARG A 56 -16.62 0.66 1.47
CA ARG A 56 -17.50 1.82 1.25
C ARG A 56 -18.80 1.43 0.55
N GLN A 57 -18.76 0.51 -0.41
CA GLN A 57 -19.97 0.01 -1.06
C GLN A 57 -20.83 -0.85 -0.13
N VAL A 58 -20.22 -1.55 0.83
CA VAL A 58 -20.95 -2.23 1.91
C VAL A 58 -21.66 -1.21 2.79
N ASP A 59 -20.97 -0.15 3.22
CA ASP A 59 -21.57 0.93 4.02
C ASP A 59 -22.72 1.62 3.27
N ASP A 60 -22.60 1.77 1.95
CA ASP A 60 -23.65 2.32 1.07
C ASP A 60 -24.80 1.33 0.77
N GLY A 61 -24.74 0.10 1.29
CA GLY A 61 -25.73 -0.95 1.04
C GLY A 61 -25.74 -1.51 -0.40
N ARG A 62 -24.67 -1.29 -1.16
CA ARG A 62 -24.52 -1.75 -2.55
C ARG A 62 -23.92 -3.16 -2.66
N ILE A 63 -23.16 -3.58 -1.66
CA ILE A 63 -22.57 -4.92 -1.55
C ILE A 63 -22.98 -5.51 -0.20
N ASP A 64 -23.44 -6.75 -0.19
CA ASP A 64 -23.58 -7.54 1.04
C ASP A 64 -22.26 -8.27 1.33
N LEU A 65 -21.61 -7.95 2.44
CA LEU A 65 -20.35 -8.59 2.84
C LEU A 65 -20.52 -10.08 3.14
N HIS A 66 -21.75 -10.54 3.39
CA HIS A 66 -22.07 -11.95 3.61
C HIS A 66 -22.48 -12.68 2.33
N GLU A 67 -22.54 -11.99 1.19
CA GLU A 67 -22.81 -12.61 -0.10
C GLU A 67 -21.73 -13.64 -0.43
N ARG A 68 -22.17 -14.86 -0.74
CA ARG A 68 -21.27 -15.92 -1.18
C ARG A 68 -21.03 -15.80 -2.67
N VAL A 69 -19.78 -15.52 -3.05
CA VAL A 69 -19.35 -15.57 -4.45
C VAL A 69 -18.94 -17.00 -4.80
N ARG A 70 -19.55 -17.58 -5.84
CA ARG A 70 -19.08 -18.84 -6.44
C ARG A 70 -17.86 -18.54 -7.30
N LEU A 71 -16.80 -19.32 -7.12
CA LEU A 71 -15.63 -19.31 -8.00
C LEU A 71 -15.65 -20.59 -8.83
N ASP A 72 -15.64 -20.46 -10.15
CA ASP A 72 -15.47 -21.55 -11.10
C ASP A 72 -14.01 -21.60 -11.57
N GLU A 73 -13.62 -22.68 -12.26
CA GLU A 73 -12.22 -22.85 -12.72
C GLU A 73 -11.78 -21.72 -13.66
N ASP A 74 -12.70 -21.19 -14.46
CA ASP A 74 -12.44 -20.09 -15.41
C ASP A 74 -12.17 -18.73 -14.72
N ASP A 75 -12.48 -18.60 -13.41
CA ASP A 75 -12.19 -17.37 -12.65
C ASP A 75 -10.73 -17.28 -12.20
N LYS A 76 -9.98 -18.39 -12.27
CA LYS A 76 -8.58 -18.40 -11.87
C LYS A 76 -7.74 -17.73 -12.96
N SER A 77 -6.86 -16.81 -12.55
CA SER A 77 -5.78 -16.39 -13.44
C SER A 77 -4.97 -17.64 -13.84
N PRO A 78 -4.61 -17.78 -15.13
CA PRO A 78 -3.70 -18.84 -15.59
C PRO A 78 -2.33 -18.77 -14.90
#